data_AF-A0A4D4LY71-F1
#
_entry.id   AF-A0A4D4LY71-F1
#
_cell.length_a   1.000
_cell.length_b   1.000
_cell.length_c   1.000
_cell.angle_alpha   90.00
_cell.angle_beta   90.00
_cell.angle_gamma   90.00
#
_symmetry.space_group_name_H-M   'P 1'
#
loop_
_entity.id
_entity.type
_entity.pdbx_description
1 polymer ?
#
loop_
_entity_poly.entity_id
_entity_poly.type
_entity_poly.pdbx_seq_one_letter_code
_entity_poly.pdbx_strand_id
1 'polypeptide(L)'
;MRRYGKHTDEDDIRARPNRKGNRPRSNIRPKHEDAAEGLVITVDRGRLTCLVEDRVVLAMKARELGRKAAVVGDRVALVGDLSGKKDTLARIVRIEPRTSVLRRTADDDDPYERVVVANADQLAIVTALADPEPRPRLIDRCLVAAYDGGLTPLLVLTKSDLASPTNSWRCTGRWVSRMS
;
A
#
# COMPACT_ATOMS: atom_id res chain seq x y z
N MET A 1 -31.48 41.71 -2.73
CA MET A 1 -31.23 40.42 -2.05
C MET A 1 -30.81 39.42 -3.12
N ARG A 2 -29.50 39.25 -3.36
CA ARG A 2 -28.96 38.37 -4.42
C ARG A 2 -28.96 36.93 -3.89
N ARG A 3 -29.63 36.00 -4.58
CA ARG A 3 -29.62 34.56 -4.25
C ARG A 3 -28.29 33.97 -4.72
N TYR A 4 -27.51 33.40 -3.80
CA TYR A 4 -26.31 32.62 -4.14
C TYR A 4 -26.73 31.23 -4.64
N GLY A 5 -26.10 30.77 -5.73
CA GLY A 5 -26.32 29.46 -6.33
C GLY A 5 -25.68 28.33 -5.53
N LYS A 6 -26.05 27.08 -5.83
CA LYS A 6 -25.75 25.84 -5.10
C LYS A 6 -24.27 25.38 -5.13
N HIS A 7 -23.36 26.27 -5.52
CA HIS A 7 -21.90 26.09 -5.51
C HIS A 7 -21.28 27.33 -4.86
N THR A 8 -21.37 27.42 -3.53
CA THR A 8 -20.59 28.39 -2.75
C THR A 8 -19.29 27.72 -2.35
N ASP A 9 -18.16 28.22 -2.87
CA ASP A 9 -16.86 27.97 -2.27
C ASP A 9 -16.63 28.96 -1.11
N GLU A 10 -15.94 28.52 -0.06
CA GLU A 10 -15.68 29.32 1.16
C GLU A 10 -14.90 30.62 0.88
N ASP A 11 -14.33 30.77 -0.33
CA ASP A 11 -13.60 31.95 -0.78
C ASP A 11 -14.51 33.18 -1.04
N ASP A 12 -15.84 32.99 -1.17
CA ASP A 12 -16.82 34.09 -1.27
C ASP A 12 -17.11 34.76 0.08
N ILE A 13 -16.63 34.18 1.19
CA ILE A 13 -16.86 34.70 2.54
C ILE A 13 -15.74 35.70 2.88
N ARG A 14 -16.09 36.99 2.85
CA ARG A 14 -15.22 38.08 3.29
C ARG A 14 -14.84 37.91 4.77
N ALA A 15 -13.69 37.29 5.03
CA ALA A 15 -13.18 37.07 6.38
C ALA A 15 -12.81 38.42 7.03
N ARG A 16 -13.45 38.77 8.15
CA ARG A 16 -13.03 39.94 8.94
C ARG A 16 -11.66 39.66 9.58
N PRO A 17 -10.74 40.64 9.61
CA PRO A 17 -9.47 40.50 10.31
C PRO A 17 -9.71 40.11 11.77
N ASN A 18 -9.02 39.06 12.23
CA ASN A 18 -9.12 38.64 13.63
C ASN A 18 -8.48 39.71 14.53
N ARG A 19 -9.13 40.06 15.65
CA ARG A 19 -8.68 41.04 16.65
C ARG A 19 -7.26 40.77 17.19
N LYS A 20 -6.77 39.53 17.04
CA LYS A 20 -5.43 39.09 17.45
C LYS A 20 -4.31 39.26 16.40
N GLY A 21 -4.59 39.79 15.21
CA GLY A 21 -3.57 40.05 14.18
C GLY A 21 -2.89 38.82 13.57
N ASN A 22 -3.32 37.60 13.95
CA ASN A 22 -2.82 36.39 13.31
C ASN A 22 -3.24 36.39 11.84
N ARG A 23 -2.26 36.29 10.95
CA ARG A 23 -2.51 36.10 9.52
C ARG A 23 -3.40 34.86 9.36
N PRO A 24 -4.48 34.93 8.57
CA PRO A 24 -5.24 33.75 8.20
C PRO A 24 -4.29 32.67 7.70
N ARG A 25 -4.51 31.42 8.11
CA ARG A 25 -3.75 30.29 7.54
C ARG A 25 -3.91 30.39 6.03
N SER A 26 -2.81 30.50 5.30
CA SER A 26 -2.85 30.54 3.84
C SER A 26 -3.55 29.28 3.35
N ASN A 27 -4.70 29.44 2.68
CA ASN A 27 -5.41 28.33 2.04
C ASN A 27 -4.74 27.91 0.72
N ILE A 28 -3.72 28.68 0.30
CA ILE A 28 -2.83 28.35 -0.82
C ILE A 28 -1.95 27.18 -0.37
N ARG A 29 -2.28 26.01 -0.91
CA ARG A 29 -1.53 24.78 -0.68
C ARG A 29 -0.21 24.87 -1.46
N PRO A 30 0.96 24.73 -0.83
CA PRO A 30 2.20 24.58 -1.57
C PRO A 30 2.06 23.33 -2.44
N LYS A 31 2.35 23.45 -3.73
CA LYS A 31 2.22 22.34 -4.69
C LYS A 31 3.22 21.20 -4.42
N HIS A 32 4.18 21.41 -3.50
CA HIS A 32 5.23 20.46 -3.15
C HIS A 32 5.92 19.90 -4.39
N GLU A 33 6.23 20.79 -5.35
CA GLU A 33 6.88 20.43 -6.62
C GLU A 33 8.29 19.86 -6.37
N ASP A 34 8.95 20.27 -5.29
CA ASP A 34 10.27 19.77 -4.87
C ASP A 34 10.20 18.56 -3.91
N ALA A 35 9.06 17.87 -3.83
CA ALA A 35 8.95 16.69 -2.97
C ALA A 35 9.79 15.53 -3.52
N ALA A 36 10.59 14.91 -2.66
CA ALA A 36 11.38 13.75 -3.03
C ALA A 36 10.50 12.51 -3.16
N GLU A 37 10.78 11.67 -4.14
CA GLU A 37 10.11 10.39 -4.30
C GLU A 37 10.65 9.34 -3.32
N GLY A 38 9.77 8.48 -2.84
CA GLY A 38 10.14 7.37 -1.98
C GLY A 38 9.17 6.20 -2.06
N LEU A 39 9.55 5.11 -1.42
CA LEU A 39 8.79 3.86 -1.32
C LEU A 39 8.48 3.56 0.13
N VAL A 40 7.22 3.31 0.46
CA VAL A 40 6.83 2.86 1.81
C VAL A 40 7.28 1.42 2.02
N ILE A 41 8.15 1.18 2.99
CA ILE A 41 8.67 -0.16 3.33
C ILE A 41 8.09 -0.71 4.64
N THR A 42 7.57 0.14 5.52
CA THR A 42 6.93 -0.31 6.77
C THR A 42 5.83 0.65 7.21
N VAL A 43 4.75 0.10 7.77
CA VAL A 43 3.64 0.87 8.35
C VAL A 43 3.39 0.38 9.77
N ASP A 44 3.57 1.27 10.75
CA ASP A 44 3.34 0.98 12.17
C ASP A 44 2.56 2.11 12.84
N ARG A 45 1.28 1.86 13.17
CA ARG A 45 0.42 2.74 13.99
C ARG A 45 0.55 4.25 13.70
N GLY A 46 0.57 4.61 12.41
CA GLY A 46 0.63 6.00 11.94
C GLY A 46 2.03 6.54 11.65
N ARG A 47 3.08 5.78 11.99
CA ARG A 47 4.46 5.99 11.51
C ARG A 47 4.71 5.14 10.27
N LEU A 48 5.37 5.73 9.29
CA LEU A 48 5.74 5.07 8.06
C LEU A 48 7.25 5.13 7.91
N THR A 49 7.85 4.03 7.50
CA THR A 49 9.25 4.01 7.10
C THR A 49 9.29 4.03 5.59
N CYS A 50 10.03 4.97 5.02
CA CYS A 50 10.15 5.14 3.58
C CYS A 50 11.62 5.00 3.16
N LEU A 51 11.84 4.35 2.02
CA LEU A 51 13.09 4.37 1.31
C LEU A 51 13.07 5.56 0.34
N VAL A 52 14.01 6.48 0.50
CA VAL A 52 14.19 7.66 -0.37
C VAL A 52 15.61 7.56 -0.91
N GLU A 53 15.76 7.38 -2.22
CA GLU A 53 17.04 6.95 -2.81
C GLU A 53 17.54 5.69 -2.06
N ASP A 54 18.72 5.76 -1.41
CA ASP A 54 19.29 4.67 -0.61
C ASP A 54 19.17 4.91 0.91
N ARG A 55 18.30 5.84 1.33
CA ARG A 55 18.17 6.24 2.74
C ARG A 55 16.83 5.79 3.32
N VAL A 56 16.90 5.26 4.54
CA VAL A 56 15.72 4.92 5.33
C VAL A 56 15.30 6.14 6.13
N VAL A 57 14.08 6.62 5.91
CA VAL A 57 13.54 7.83 6.52
C VAL A 57 12.26 7.51 7.26
N LEU A 58 12.13 8.03 8.49
CA LEU A 58 10.88 7.98 9.24
C LEU A 58 9.96 9.11 8.77
N ALA A 59 8.71 8.78 8.46
CA ALA A 59 7.73 9.72 7.97
C ALA A 59 6.38 9.58 8.69
N MET A 60 5.63 10.68 8.69
CA MET A 60 4.21 10.66 9.00
C MET A 60 3.38 11.10 7.82
N LYS A 61 2.14 10.62 7.73
CA LYS A 61 1.19 11.09 6.73
C LYS A 61 0.80 12.55 7.00
N ALA A 62 0.80 13.39 5.98
CA ALA A 62 0.20 14.72 6.09
C ALA A 62 -1.29 14.60 6.45
N ARG A 63 -1.79 15.57 7.24
CA ARG A 63 -3.21 15.66 7.58
C ARG A 63 -4.09 15.77 6.33
N GLU A 64 -3.56 16.42 5.29
CA GLU A 64 -4.24 16.74 4.02
C GLU A 64 -4.54 15.51 3.14
N LEU A 65 -3.77 14.42 3.28
CA LEU A 65 -4.03 13.15 2.58
C LEU A 65 -5.35 12.47 3.03
N GLY A 66 -6.04 13.03 4.02
CA GLY A 66 -7.32 12.52 4.50
C GLY A 66 -7.20 11.11 5.07
N ARG A 67 -8.23 10.29 4.87
CA ARG A 67 -8.30 8.91 5.40
C ARG A 67 -7.59 7.88 4.52
N LYS A 68 -6.98 8.28 3.39
CA LYS A 68 -6.22 7.34 2.55
C LYS A 68 -5.08 6.75 3.37
N ALA A 69 -5.13 5.44 3.62
CA ALA A 69 -4.07 4.72 4.29
C ALA A 69 -2.98 4.41 3.28
N ALA A 70 -1.77 4.90 3.56
CA ALA A 70 -0.57 4.43 2.89
C ALA A 70 -0.26 3.01 3.38
N VAL A 71 0.14 2.14 2.45
CA VAL A 71 0.47 0.73 2.69
C VAL A 71 1.89 0.45 2.24
N VAL A 72 2.42 -0.72 2.62
CA VAL A 72 3.73 -1.17 2.11
C VAL A 72 3.68 -1.29 0.59
N GLY A 73 4.72 -0.78 -0.07
CA GLY A 73 4.84 -0.73 -1.52
C GLY A 73 4.25 0.53 -2.19
N ASP A 74 3.57 1.40 -1.45
CA ASP A 74 3.13 2.69 -2.01
C ASP A 74 4.34 3.55 -2.41
N ARG A 75 4.29 4.09 -3.63
CA ARG A 75 5.16 5.18 -4.07
C ARG A 75 4.60 6.50 -3.55
N VAL A 76 5.45 7.33 -2.96
CA VAL A 76 5.04 8.51 -2.20
C VAL A 76 5.95 9.69 -2.47
N ALA A 77 5.39 10.89 -2.32
CA ALA A 77 6.17 12.13 -2.31
C ALA A 77 6.36 12.63 -0.88
N LEU A 78 7.59 12.88 -0.49
CA LEU A 78 7.99 13.30 0.85
C LEU A 78 8.61 14.69 0.87
N VAL A 79 8.38 15.38 1.99
CA VAL A 79 9.01 16.66 2.32
C VAL A 79 9.53 16.64 3.76
N GLY A 80 10.42 17.57 4.11
CA GLY A 80 10.99 17.68 5.44
C GLY A 80 12.41 17.16 5.50
N ASP A 81 12.82 16.61 6.64
CA ASP A 81 14.17 16.07 6.80
C ASP A 81 14.24 14.64 6.24
N LEU A 82 14.97 14.48 5.15
CA LEU A 82 15.17 13.23 4.42
C LEU A 82 16.58 12.64 4.65
N SER A 83 17.30 13.13 5.67
CA SER A 83 18.67 12.69 5.94
C SER A 83 18.74 11.25 6.49
N GLY A 84 17.64 10.75 7.07
CA GLY A 84 17.59 9.44 7.72
C GLY A 84 18.33 9.38 9.07
N LYS A 85 18.75 10.54 9.60
CA LYS A 85 19.40 10.61 10.91
C LYS A 85 18.40 10.33 12.03
N LYS A 86 18.91 9.93 13.19
CA LYS A 86 18.10 9.76 14.40
C LYS A 86 17.34 11.06 14.71
N ASP A 87 16.10 10.91 15.17
CA ASP A 87 15.22 12.01 15.58
C ASP A 87 14.83 12.98 14.45
N THR A 88 15.06 12.58 13.20
CA THR A 88 14.54 13.29 12.02
C THR A 88 13.18 12.75 11.61
N LEU A 89 12.37 13.62 10.99
CA LEU A 89 11.03 13.25 10.58
C LEU A 89 10.64 13.94 9.27
N ALA A 90 10.22 13.12 8.32
CA ALA A 90 9.63 13.55 7.07
C ALA A 90 8.09 13.52 7.10
N ARG A 91 7.48 14.07 6.06
CA ARG A 91 6.04 14.05 5.86
C ARG A 91 5.70 13.58 4.46
N ILE A 92 4.87 12.55 4.37
CA ILE A 92 4.27 12.12 3.10
C ILE A 92 3.18 13.14 2.76
N VAL A 93 3.29 13.79 1.60
CA VAL A 93 2.33 14.79 1.12
C VAL A 93 1.47 14.27 -0.03
N ARG A 94 1.94 13.24 -0.73
CA ARG A 94 1.22 12.59 -1.83
C ARG A 94 1.49 11.09 -1.85
N ILE A 95 0.49 10.32 -2.24
CA ILE A 95 0.61 8.89 -2.57
C ILE A 95 0.32 8.80 -4.06
N GLU A 96 1.25 8.22 -4.81
CA GLU A 96 1.11 8.06 -6.26
C GLU A 96 0.06 6.99 -6.60
N PRO A 97 -0.53 7.02 -7.81
CA PRO A 97 -1.47 6.00 -8.25
C PRO A 97 -0.89 4.58 -8.13
N ARG A 98 -1.71 3.65 -7.61
CA ARG A 98 -1.30 2.25 -7.47
C ARG A 98 -1.47 1.50 -8.78
N THR A 99 -0.47 0.73 -9.18
CA THR A 99 -0.51 -0.15 -10.36
C THR A 99 -1.12 -1.51 -10.04
N SER A 100 -0.86 -2.02 -8.84
CA SER A 100 -1.40 -3.29 -8.32
C SER A 100 -1.74 -3.18 -6.85
N VAL A 101 -2.65 -4.05 -6.39
CA VAL A 101 -3.14 -4.03 -5.00
C VAL A 101 -3.43 -5.46 -4.55
N LEU A 102 -2.71 -5.93 -3.54
CA LEU A 102 -3.06 -7.18 -2.85
C LEU A 102 -3.96 -6.86 -1.65
N ARG A 103 -5.18 -7.40 -1.68
CA ARG A 103 -6.16 -7.25 -0.60
C ARG A 103 -6.18 -8.51 0.25
N ARG A 104 -6.35 -8.35 1.55
CA ARG A 104 -6.78 -9.44 2.41
C ARG A 104 -8.26 -9.64 2.17
N THR A 105 -8.63 -10.77 1.57
CA THR A 105 -10.04 -11.19 1.44
C THR A 105 -10.65 -11.26 2.84
N ALA A 106 -11.89 -10.79 2.97
CA ALA A 106 -12.68 -10.98 4.19
C ALA A 106 -12.74 -12.48 4.50
N ASP A 107 -12.13 -12.92 5.60
CA ASP A 107 -12.53 -14.16 6.25
C ASP A 107 -13.87 -13.90 6.97
N ASP A 108 -14.58 -14.96 7.39
CA ASP A 108 -15.92 -14.87 8.01
C ASP A 108 -16.02 -13.91 9.23
N ASP A 109 -14.90 -13.47 9.82
CA ASP A 109 -14.82 -12.61 11.01
C ASP A 109 -14.44 -11.13 10.76
N ASP A 110 -13.96 -10.73 9.56
CA ASP A 110 -13.61 -9.32 9.27
C ASP A 110 -14.20 -8.87 7.93
N PRO A 111 -15.33 -8.13 7.92
CA PRO A 111 -16.00 -7.72 6.71
C PRO A 111 -15.26 -6.62 5.92
N TYR A 112 -14.13 -6.11 6.44
CA TYR A 112 -13.40 -5.02 5.81
C TYR A 112 -12.21 -5.52 5.00
N GLU A 113 -12.30 -5.37 3.68
CA GLU A 113 -11.14 -5.52 2.80
C GLU A 113 -10.07 -4.49 3.16
N ARG A 114 -8.90 -4.97 3.56
CA ARG A 114 -7.72 -4.13 3.81
C ARG A 114 -6.65 -4.45 2.78
N VAL A 115 -6.12 -3.38 2.18
CA VAL A 115 -4.94 -3.49 1.32
C VAL A 115 -3.75 -3.87 2.19
N VAL A 116 -3.08 -4.96 1.83
CA VAL A 116 -1.89 -5.46 2.52
C VAL A 116 -0.63 -4.87 1.88
N VAL A 117 -0.56 -4.89 0.55
CA VAL A 117 0.56 -4.40 -0.26
C VAL A 117 0.03 -3.72 -1.52
N ALA A 118 0.74 -2.70 -1.99
CA ALA A 118 0.53 -2.05 -3.27
C ALA A 118 1.78 -2.15 -4.16
N ASN A 119 1.61 -2.01 -5.48
CA ASN A 119 2.68 -1.95 -6.48
C ASN A 119 3.67 -3.12 -6.43
N ALA A 120 3.18 -4.31 -6.08
CA ALA A 120 3.92 -5.55 -6.24
C ALA A 120 3.56 -6.20 -7.59
N ASP A 121 4.57 -6.70 -8.29
CA ASP A 121 4.38 -7.28 -9.63
C ASP A 121 4.22 -8.81 -9.58
N GLN A 122 4.70 -9.45 -8.52
CA GLN A 122 4.70 -10.91 -8.35
C GLN A 122 4.21 -11.33 -6.97
N LEU A 123 3.48 -12.46 -6.91
CA LEU A 123 3.09 -13.12 -5.68
C LEU A 123 3.73 -14.50 -5.60
N ALA A 124 4.72 -14.68 -4.72
CA ALA A 124 5.31 -15.98 -4.43
C ALA A 124 4.43 -16.78 -3.44
N ILE A 125 3.83 -17.87 -3.90
CA ILE A 125 3.03 -18.80 -3.10
C ILE A 125 3.97 -19.90 -2.63
N VAL A 126 4.39 -19.83 -1.36
CA VAL A 126 5.36 -20.78 -0.79
C VAL A 126 4.62 -21.89 -0.04
N THR A 127 4.89 -23.14 -0.40
CA THR A 127 4.34 -24.32 0.29
C THR A 127 5.39 -25.43 0.37
N ALA A 128 5.30 -26.29 1.38
CA ALA A 128 6.22 -27.41 1.57
C ALA A 128 5.69 -28.65 0.85
N LEU A 129 6.57 -29.43 0.22
CA LEU A 129 6.22 -30.72 -0.41
C LEU A 129 5.91 -31.81 0.62
N ALA A 130 6.53 -31.73 1.80
CA ALA A 130 6.31 -32.63 2.91
C ALA A 130 6.41 -31.89 4.25
N ASP A 131 5.64 -32.34 5.23
CA ASP A 131 5.62 -31.86 6.62
C ASP A 131 5.50 -30.32 6.79
N PRO A 132 4.32 -29.72 6.55
CA PRO A 132 3.06 -30.35 6.14
C PRO A 132 2.96 -30.52 4.62
N GLU A 133 2.07 -31.40 4.18
CA GLU A 133 1.72 -31.55 2.76
C GLU A 133 1.08 -30.26 2.21
N PRO A 134 1.33 -29.89 0.92
CA PRO A 134 0.72 -28.70 0.34
C PRO A 134 -0.80 -28.76 0.39
N ARG A 135 -1.45 -27.62 0.63
CA ARG A 135 -2.91 -27.51 0.68
C ARG A 135 -3.41 -26.90 -0.63
N PRO A 136 -4.00 -27.66 -1.57
CA PRO A 136 -4.45 -27.12 -2.86
C PRO A 136 -5.37 -25.92 -2.71
N ARG A 137 -6.35 -25.99 -1.81
CA ARG A 137 -7.32 -24.89 -1.57
C ARG A 137 -6.65 -23.58 -1.13
N LEU A 138 -5.48 -23.63 -0.48
CA LEU A 138 -4.73 -22.42 -0.16
C LEU A 138 -4.13 -21.82 -1.43
N ILE A 139 -3.50 -22.67 -2.25
CA ILE A 139 -2.89 -22.27 -3.53
C ILE A 139 -3.96 -21.64 -4.43
N ASP A 140 -5.13 -22.26 -4.56
CA ASP A 140 -6.25 -21.77 -5.38
C ASP A 140 -6.69 -20.37 -4.95
N ARG A 141 -6.86 -20.15 -3.65
CA ARG A 141 -7.23 -18.84 -3.11
C ARG A 141 -6.15 -17.80 -3.34
N CYS A 142 -4.88 -18.16 -3.19
CA CYS A 142 -3.76 -17.27 -3.49
C CYS A 142 -3.68 -16.92 -4.98
N LEU A 143 -3.95 -17.88 -5.88
CA LEU A 143 -4.00 -17.63 -7.32
C LEU A 143 -5.13 -16.66 -7.67
N VAL A 144 -6.33 -16.85 -7.13
CA VAL A 144 -7.46 -15.92 -7.31
C VAL A 144 -7.08 -14.52 -6.85
N ALA A 145 -6.48 -14.39 -5.66
CA ALA A 145 -6.05 -13.10 -5.12
C ALA A 145 -4.93 -12.44 -5.97
N ALA A 146 -4.01 -13.24 -6.53
CA ALA A 146 -2.97 -12.74 -7.42
C ALA A 146 -3.58 -12.12 -8.69
N TYR A 147 -4.47 -12.85 -9.36
CA TYR A 147 -5.09 -12.37 -10.60
C TYR A 147 -6.02 -11.18 -10.34
N ASP A 148 -6.81 -11.17 -9.25
CA ASP A 148 -7.62 -10.01 -8.85
C ASP A 148 -6.76 -8.77 -8.57
N GLY A 149 -5.61 -8.96 -7.93
CA GLY A 149 -4.69 -7.89 -7.60
C GLY A 149 -3.75 -7.46 -8.73
N GLY A 150 -3.81 -8.12 -9.90
CA GLY A 150 -2.94 -7.85 -11.05
C GLY A 150 -1.49 -8.32 -10.86
N LEU A 151 -1.24 -9.30 -9.99
CA LEU A 151 0.08 -9.86 -9.72
C LEU A 151 0.33 -11.13 -10.53
N THR A 152 1.57 -11.35 -10.95
CA THR A 152 2.00 -12.62 -11.56
C THR A 152 2.30 -13.66 -10.48
N PRO A 153 1.59 -14.78 -10.40
CA PRO A 153 1.83 -15.79 -9.38
C PRO A 153 3.09 -16.62 -9.67
N LEU A 154 3.83 -16.98 -8.62
CA LEU A 154 4.96 -17.91 -8.65
C LEU A 154 4.77 -18.97 -7.57
N LEU A 155 4.59 -20.24 -7.95
CA LEU A 155 4.49 -21.35 -7.00
C LEU A 155 5.89 -21.82 -6.59
N VAL A 156 6.20 -21.74 -5.29
CA VAL A 156 7.49 -22.15 -4.72
C VAL A 156 7.27 -23.37 -3.83
N LEU A 157 7.80 -24.51 -4.26
CA LEU A 157 7.75 -25.78 -3.55
C LEU A 157 9.04 -25.98 -2.75
N THR A 158 8.91 -26.04 -1.43
CA THR A 158 10.02 -26.17 -0.47
C THR A 158 10.06 -27.58 0.14
N LYS A 159 11.11 -27.92 0.88
CA LYS A 159 11.28 -29.23 1.56
C LYS A 159 11.20 -30.44 0.61
N SER A 160 11.78 -30.32 -0.59
CA SER A 160 11.83 -31.42 -1.56
C SER A 160 12.66 -32.61 -1.09
N ASP A 161 13.60 -32.39 -0.18
CA ASP A 161 14.45 -33.39 0.46
C ASP A 161 13.66 -34.37 1.36
N LEU A 162 12.51 -33.94 1.89
CA LEU A 162 11.66 -34.75 2.76
C LEU A 162 10.57 -35.52 2.00
N ALA A 163 10.42 -35.29 0.70
CA ALA A 163 9.40 -35.94 -0.11
C ALA A 163 9.92 -37.28 -0.68
N SER A 164 9.26 -38.38 -0.33
CA SER A 164 9.54 -39.69 -0.94
C SER A 164 9.29 -39.65 -2.45
N PRO A 165 10.18 -40.19 -3.31
CA PRO A 165 10.01 -40.20 -4.77
C PRO A 165 8.70 -40.86 -5.24
N THR A 166 8.22 -41.84 -4.48
CA THR A 166 6.97 -42.58 -4.73
C THR A 166 5.73 -41.79 -4.30
N ASN A 167 5.87 -40.91 -3.30
CA ASN A 167 4.84 -39.95 -2.90
C ASN A 167 5.02 -38.66 -3.72
N SER A 168 5.24 -38.84 -5.03
CA SER A 168 5.26 -37.74 -5.97
C SER A 168 3.88 -37.11 -5.91
N TRP A 169 3.80 -35.90 -5.36
CA TRP A 169 2.74 -34.98 -5.75
C TRP A 169 2.66 -35.03 -7.27
N ARG A 170 1.62 -35.66 -7.82
CA ARG A 170 1.40 -35.74 -9.26
C ARG A 170 1.02 -34.34 -9.73
N CYS A 171 2.03 -33.50 -9.93
CA CYS A 171 1.95 -32.31 -10.76
C CYS A 171 1.65 -32.67 -12.23
N THR A 172 1.67 -33.96 -12.58
CA THR A 172 1.30 -34.48 -13.89
C THR A 172 -0.22 -34.39 -14.14
N GLY A 173 -0.63 -33.29 -14.77
CA GLY A 173 -1.66 -33.32 -15.82
C GLY A 173 -3.00 -32.63 -15.53
N ARG A 174 -3.36 -32.34 -14.27
CA ARG A 174 -4.69 -31.73 -13.99
C ARG A 174 -4.68 -30.20 -13.84
N TRP A 175 -3.53 -29.60 -13.51
CA TRP A 175 -3.42 -28.17 -13.23
C TRP A 175 -3.04 -27.35 -14.48
N VAL A 176 -2.10 -27.81 -15.30
CA VAL A 176 -1.70 -27.11 -16.53
C VAL A 176 -2.86 -27.05 -17.56
N SER A 177 -3.66 -28.11 -17.68
CA SER A 177 -4.77 -28.14 -18.65
C SER A 177 -6.00 -27.32 -18.26
N ARG A 178 -6.05 -26.70 -17.08
CA ARG A 178 -7.21 -25.91 -16.62
C ARG A 178 -6.94 -24.39 -16.60
N MET A 179 -5.72 -23.98 -16.98
CA MET A 179 -5.28 -22.58 -17.09
C MET A 179 -5.08 -22.14 -18.55
N SER A 180 -5.41 -22.98 -19.53
CA SER A 180 -5.42 -22.67 -20.97
C SER A 180 -6.83 -22.50 -21.48
#